data_AF-A0A7S2IW92-F1
#
_entry.id   AF-A0A7S2IW92-F1
#
_cell.length_a   1.000
_cell.length_b   1.000
_cell.length_c   1.000
_cell.angle_alpha   90.00
_cell.angle_beta   90.00
_cell.angle_gamma   90.00
#
_symmetry.space_group_name_H-M   'P 1'
#
loop_
_entity.id
_entity.type
_entity.pdbx_description
1 polymer ?
#
loop_
_entity_poly.entity_id
_entity_poly.type
_entity_poly.pdbx_seq_one_letter_code
_entity_poly.pdbx_strand_id
1 'polypeptide(L)'
;KDPTRVQPHLGKCFDGIGKLVFGEQNIISGMFSAEGEKVTFGGETITPSAMVEAWLTQVEAHMFKSVARVSDEAAVDYQKVPRDQWVTKWQGQVIILVA
;
A
#
# COMPACT_ATOMS: atom_id res chain seq x y z
N LYS A 1 -17.61 -13.64 8.70
CA LYS A 1 -17.25 -12.50 9.57
C LYS A 1 -16.84 -11.35 8.68
N ASP A 2 -17.26 -10.12 8.96
CA ASP A 2 -16.95 -8.95 8.14
C ASP A 2 -15.46 -8.54 8.32
N PRO A 3 -14.62 -8.64 7.27
CA PRO A 3 -13.20 -8.31 7.35
C PRO A 3 -12.95 -6.81 7.49
N THR A 4 -13.89 -5.93 7.13
CA THR A 4 -13.69 -4.47 7.22
C THR A 4 -13.57 -3.97 8.65
N ARG A 5 -14.00 -4.78 9.64
CA ARG A 5 -13.91 -4.48 11.06
C ARG A 5 -12.49 -4.33 11.58
N VAL A 6 -11.48 -4.75 10.83
CA VAL A 6 -10.07 -4.53 11.18
C VAL A 6 -9.59 -3.10 10.97
N GLN A 7 -10.27 -2.30 10.15
CA GLN A 7 -9.81 -0.97 9.73
C GLN A 7 -9.46 -0.05 10.92
N PRO A 8 -10.25 0.02 12.02
CA PRO A 8 -9.92 0.86 13.18
C PRO A 8 -8.70 0.36 13.98
N HIS A 9 -8.25 -0.86 13.73
CA HIS A 9 -7.17 -1.52 14.46
C HIS A 9 -5.86 -1.60 13.66
N LEU A 10 -5.87 -1.35 12.35
CA LEU A 10 -4.69 -1.48 11.49
C LEU A 10 -3.52 -0.63 11.96
N GLY A 11 -3.77 0.61 12.41
CA GLY A 11 -2.72 1.49 12.95
C GLY A 11 -2.10 1.01 14.28
N LYS A 12 -2.62 -0.06 14.89
CA LYS A 12 -1.97 -0.73 16.03
C LYS A 12 -1.10 -1.92 15.60
N CYS A 13 -1.32 -2.42 14.39
CA CYS A 13 -0.60 -3.57 13.82
C CYS A 13 0.49 -3.14 12.85
N PHE A 14 0.29 -2.02 12.15
CA PHE A 14 1.16 -1.52 11.11
C PHE A 14 1.34 -0.02 11.27
N ASP A 15 2.60 0.42 11.27
CA ASP A 15 2.91 1.85 11.24
C ASP A 15 2.69 2.44 9.84
N GLY A 16 2.93 1.65 8.78
CA GLY A 16 2.83 2.09 7.39
C GLY A 16 1.46 1.91 6.72
N ILE A 17 0.48 1.31 7.40
CA ILE A 17 -0.84 1.01 6.83
C ILE A 17 -1.93 1.66 7.68
N GLY A 18 -2.54 2.72 7.15
CA GLY A 18 -3.69 3.37 7.76
C GLY A 18 -5.01 2.67 7.41
N LYS A 19 -5.19 2.26 6.15
CA LYS A 19 -6.41 1.58 5.67
C LYS A 19 -6.11 0.60 4.55
N LEU A 20 -6.96 -0.42 4.40
CA LEU A 20 -6.95 -1.32 3.24
C LEU A 20 -8.01 -0.92 2.21
N VAL A 21 -7.68 -1.13 0.93
CA VAL A 21 -8.60 -0.93 -0.19
C VAL A 21 -9.42 -2.21 -0.38
N PHE A 22 -10.65 -2.22 0.12
CA PHE A 22 -11.59 -3.31 -0.11
C PHE A 22 -12.40 -3.04 -1.39
N GLY A 23 -12.35 -3.97 -2.34
CA GLY A 23 -13.18 -4.00 -3.54
C GLY A 23 -14.40 -4.90 -3.38
N GLU A 24 -14.91 -5.38 -4.50
CA GLU A 24 -16.02 -6.34 -4.53
C GLU A 24 -15.66 -7.60 -3.73
N GLN A 25 -16.66 -8.19 -3.06
CA GLN A 25 -16.48 -9.41 -2.24
C GLN A 25 -15.42 -9.29 -1.13
N ASN A 26 -15.10 -8.07 -0.70
CA ASN A 26 -14.03 -7.76 0.26
C ASN A 26 -12.61 -8.13 -0.21
N ILE A 27 -12.38 -8.22 -1.53
CA ILE A 27 -11.04 -8.44 -2.07
C ILE A 27 -10.18 -7.22 -1.79
N ILE A 28 -9.00 -7.42 -1.20
CA ILE A 28 -8.05 -6.35 -0.90
C ILE A 28 -7.09 -6.20 -2.09
N SER A 29 -6.96 -4.98 -2.63
CA SER A 29 -6.14 -4.69 -3.82
C SER A 29 -5.06 -3.61 -3.59
N GLY A 30 -4.95 -3.11 -2.36
CA GLY A 30 -3.98 -2.09 -2.00
C GLY A 30 -4.21 -1.55 -0.60
N MET A 31 -3.48 -0.50 -0.29
CA MET A 31 -3.47 0.14 1.02
C MET A 31 -3.41 1.67 0.90
N PHE A 32 -3.75 2.33 1.99
CA PHE A 32 -3.51 3.74 2.23
C PHE A 32 -2.59 3.90 3.45
N SER A 33 -1.67 4.85 3.39
CA SER A 33 -0.93 5.33 4.58
C SER A 33 -1.86 6.07 5.55
N ALA A 34 -1.35 6.43 6.73
CA ALA A 34 -2.09 7.25 7.69
C ALA A 34 -2.37 8.67 7.14
N GLU A 35 -1.49 9.15 6.26
CA GLU A 35 -1.53 10.45 5.59
C GLU A 35 -2.46 10.45 4.36
N GLY A 36 -3.01 9.28 4.00
CA GLY A 36 -3.95 9.13 2.88
C GLY A 36 -3.31 8.80 1.53
N GLU A 37 -2.03 8.43 1.52
CA GLU A 37 -1.31 8.08 0.30
C GLU A 37 -1.67 6.65 -0.13
N LYS A 38 -2.12 6.48 -1.36
CA LYS A 38 -2.55 5.16 -1.88
C LYS A 38 -1.37 4.42 -2.51
N VAL A 39 -1.22 3.13 -2.18
CA VAL A 39 -0.31 2.19 -2.84
C VAL A 39 -1.10 0.95 -3.28
N THR A 40 -1.02 0.61 -4.57
CA THR A 40 -1.67 -0.58 -5.12
C THR A 40 -0.76 -1.80 -5.05
N PHE A 41 -1.34 -2.99 -4.89
CA PHE A 41 -0.60 -4.25 -4.85
C PHE A 41 -0.16 -4.76 -6.23
N GLY A 42 -0.07 -3.87 -7.24
CA GLY A 42 0.48 -4.22 -8.55
C GLY A 42 -0.28 -5.31 -9.31
N GLY A 43 -1.59 -5.42 -9.09
CA GLY A 43 -2.43 -6.48 -9.68
C GLY A 43 -2.59 -7.72 -8.80
N GLU A 44 -1.86 -7.80 -7.69
CA GLU A 44 -2.08 -8.84 -6.70
C GLU A 44 -3.28 -8.50 -5.80
N THR A 45 -3.97 -9.55 -5.35
CA THR A 45 -5.18 -9.41 -4.54
C THR A 45 -5.19 -10.39 -3.39
N ILE A 46 -5.73 -9.98 -2.25
CA ILE A 46 -5.88 -10.83 -1.06
C ILE A 46 -7.37 -11.05 -0.81
N THR A 47 -7.78 -12.31 -0.67
CA THR A 47 -9.14 -12.67 -0.26
C THR A 47 -9.13 -12.95 1.24
N PRO A 48 -9.82 -12.15 2.08
CA PRO A 48 -9.83 -12.35 3.52
C PRO A 48 -10.41 -13.72 3.91
N SER A 49 -9.64 -14.50 4.67
CA SER A 49 -10.09 -15.75 5.26
C SER A 49 -10.72 -15.54 6.64
N ALA A 50 -11.23 -16.61 7.27
CA ALA A 50 -11.75 -16.54 8.63
C ALA A 50 -10.68 -16.24 9.69
N MET A 51 -9.41 -16.56 9.41
CA MET A 51 -8.28 -16.34 10.31
C MET A 51 -7.63 -14.99 9.99
N VAL A 52 -7.83 -14.01 10.86
CA VAL A 52 -7.42 -12.61 10.62
C VAL A 52 -5.92 -12.48 10.44
N GLU A 53 -5.14 -13.07 11.33
CA GLU A 53 -3.67 -13.01 11.31
C GLU A 53 -3.10 -13.55 9.98
N ALA A 54 -3.68 -14.64 9.46
CA ALA A 54 -3.18 -15.29 8.25
C ALA A 54 -3.27 -14.40 6.99
N TRP A 55 -4.32 -13.59 6.87
CA TRP A 55 -4.42 -12.66 5.74
C TRP A 55 -3.79 -11.29 6.04
N LEU A 56 -3.62 -10.91 7.31
CA LEU A 56 -2.80 -9.74 7.68
C LEU A 56 -1.31 -9.96 7.39
N THR A 57 -0.77 -11.17 7.58
CA THR A 57 0.60 -11.51 7.16
C THR A 57 0.77 -11.40 5.64
N GLN A 58 -0.27 -11.74 4.86
CA GLN A 58 -0.26 -11.51 3.42
C GLN A 58 -0.26 -10.02 3.11
N VAL A 59 -1.10 -9.22 3.77
CA VAL A 59 -1.11 -7.76 3.60
C VAL A 59 0.28 -7.16 3.83
N GLU A 60 0.99 -7.61 4.87
CA GLU A 60 2.37 -7.18 5.15
C GLU A 60 3.33 -7.53 4.01
N ALA A 61 3.32 -8.78 3.54
CA ALA A 61 4.19 -9.22 2.46
C ALA A 61 3.92 -8.43 1.16
N HIS A 62 2.65 -8.20 0.82
CA HIS A 62 2.27 -7.40 -0.34
C HIS A 62 2.61 -5.92 -0.15
N MET A 63 2.53 -5.39 1.06
CA MET A 63 2.96 -4.03 1.38
C MET A 63 4.45 -3.84 1.03
N PHE A 64 5.34 -4.70 1.53
CA PHE A 64 6.77 -4.63 1.24
C PHE A 64 7.06 -4.69 -0.26
N LYS A 65 6.47 -5.68 -0.95
CA LYS A 65 6.64 -5.86 -2.40
C LYS A 65 6.15 -4.65 -3.19
N SER A 66 5.04 -4.05 -2.78
CA SER A 66 4.44 -2.92 -3.48
C SER A 66 5.25 -1.64 -3.30
N VAL A 67 5.76 -1.39 -2.09
CA VAL A 67 6.63 -0.23 -1.84
C VAL A 67 7.94 -0.37 -2.61
N ALA A 68 8.55 -1.55 -2.65
CA ALA A 68 9.74 -1.82 -3.46
C ALA A 68 9.48 -1.55 -4.95
N ARG A 69 8.39 -2.12 -5.50
CA ARG A 69 7.98 -1.90 -6.89
C ARG A 69 7.81 -0.40 -7.22
N VAL A 70 7.05 0.31 -6.39
CA VAL A 70 6.81 1.75 -6.58
C VAL A 70 8.10 2.54 -6.48
N SER A 71 9.05 2.13 -5.63
CA SER A 71 10.36 2.78 -5.51
C SER A 71 11.20 2.60 -6.77
N ASP A 72 11.23 1.40 -7.34
CA ASP A 72 11.92 1.13 -8.61
C ASP A 72 11.30 1.93 -9.76
N GLU A 73 9.96 1.97 -9.84
CA GLU A 73 9.23 2.76 -10.84
C GLU A 73 9.53 4.25 -10.69
N ALA A 74 9.57 4.77 -9.47
CA ALA A 74 9.87 6.16 -9.15
C ALA A 74 11.30 6.54 -9.55
N ALA A 75 12.28 5.66 -9.27
CA ALA A 75 13.69 5.87 -9.64
C ALA A 75 13.88 5.96 -11.16
N VAL A 76 13.20 5.08 -11.92
CA VAL A 76 13.22 5.12 -13.38
C VAL A 76 12.55 6.37 -13.93
N ASP A 77 11.46 6.82 -13.30
CA ASP A 77 10.70 8.01 -13.70
C ASP A 77 11.44 9.32 -13.38
N TYR A 78 12.26 9.34 -12.32
CA TYR A 78 12.98 10.53 -11.85
C TYR A 78 13.93 11.11 -12.93
N GLN A 79 14.51 10.24 -13.76
CA GLN A 79 15.39 10.67 -14.85
C GLN A 79 14.64 11.22 -16.07
N LYS A 80 13.31 11.04 -16.13
CA LYS A 80 12.49 11.32 -17.31
C LYS A 80 11.58 12.52 -17.15
N VAL A 81 11.18 12.83 -15.91
CA VAL A 81 10.17 13.84 -15.59
C VAL A 81 10.82 14.98 -14.80
N PRO A 82 10.46 16.26 -15.08
CA PRO A 82 10.89 17.38 -14.25
C PRO A 82 10.57 17.18 -12.77
N ARG A 83 11.51 17.54 -11.88
CA ARG A 83 11.43 17.24 -10.45
C ARG A 83 10.15 17.78 -9.81
N ASP A 84 9.72 19.00 -10.16
CA ASP A 84 8.51 19.65 -9.65
C ASP A 84 7.24 18.86 -9.96
N GLN A 85 7.18 18.19 -11.11
CA GLN A 85 6.07 17.32 -11.47
C GLN A 85 6.22 15.94 -10.83
N TRP A 86 7.44 15.39 -10.84
CA TRP A 86 7.73 14.08 -10.27
C TRP A 86 7.36 13.99 -8.79
N VAL A 87 7.68 15.00 -7.98
CA VAL A 87 7.34 15.02 -6.53
C VAL A 87 5.84 15.06 -6.24
N THR A 88 4.98 15.36 -7.21
CA THR A 88 3.52 15.33 -7.03
C THR A 88 2.91 13.97 -7.38
N LYS A 89 3.67 13.10 -8.04
CA LYS A 89 3.20 11.81 -8.57
C LYS A 89 3.44 10.65 -7.62
N TRP A 90 4.51 10.69 -6.83
CA TRP A 90 4.98 9.58 -6.00
C TRP A 90 4.68 9.81 -4.51
N GLN A 91 4.67 8.73 -3.73
CA GLN A 91 4.42 8.77 -2.29
C GLN A 91 5.59 9.44 -1.56
N GLY A 92 5.31 10.16 -0.47
CA GLY A 92 6.27 10.96 0.28
C GLY A 92 7.52 10.18 0.72
N GLN A 93 7.34 8.97 1.24
CA GLN A 93 8.48 8.12 1.62
C GLN A 93 9.31 7.68 0.40
N VAL A 94 8.66 7.43 -0.74
CA VAL A 94 9.33 7.06 -2.00
C VAL A 94 10.10 8.25 -2.58
N ILE A 95 9.54 9.45 -2.48
CA ILE A 95 10.20 10.71 -2.86
C ILE A 95 11.51 10.87 -2.09
N ILE A 96 11.48 10.70 -0.77
CA ILE A 96 12.66 10.84 0.10
C ILE A 96 13.71 9.76 -0.18
N LEU A 97 13.28 8.54 -0.54
CA LEU A 97 14.19 7.43 -0.83
C LEU A 97 14.95 7.63 -2.15
N VAL A 98 14.29 8.15 -3.17
CA VAL A 98 14.82 8.23 -4.54
C VAL A 98 15.53 9.55 -4.84
N ALA A 99 15.03 10.67 -4.32
CA ALA A 99 15.53 12.01 -4.61
C ALA A 99 16.80 12.37 -3.82
#